data_AF-A0A7R7VKF8-F1
#
_entry.id   AF-A0A7R7VKF8-F1
#
_cell.length_a   1.000
_cell.length_b   1.000
_cell.length_c   1.000
_cell.angle_alpha   90.00
_cell.angle_beta   90.00
_cell.angle_gamma   90.00
#
_symmetry.space_group_name_H-M   'P 1'
#
loop_
_entity.id
_entity.type
_entity.pdbx_description
1 polymer ?
#
loop_
_entity_poly.entity_id
_entity_poly.type
_entity_poly.pdbx_seq_one_letter_code
_entity_poly.pdbx_strand_id
1 'polypeptide(L)'
;MPPPFSFPPPLQPYDKSDYQIIKEGDWNNMHDFMSSYDLKAWGQSDYEMTKQILEGFREVDQQAWEEQYGYHGELEQDYHRDNH
;
A
#
# COMPACT_ATOMS: atom_id res chain seq x y z
N MET A 1 22.86 1.68 18.48
CA MET A 1 23.00 2.81 17.52
C MET A 1 22.13 2.49 16.33
N PRO A 2 21.06 3.25 16.06
CA PRO A 2 20.34 3.10 14.79
C PRO A 2 21.24 3.65 13.64
N PRO A 3 21.14 3.10 12.42
CA PRO A 3 21.96 3.55 11.30
C PRO A 3 21.63 5.00 10.91
N PRO A 4 22.60 5.79 10.41
CA PRO A 4 22.52 7.24 10.25
C PRO A 4 21.73 7.73 9.01
N PHE A 5 20.89 6.91 8.40
CA PHE A 5 20.06 7.32 7.25
C PHE A 5 18.63 6.80 7.40
N SER A 6 17.89 7.38 8.34
CA SER A 6 16.44 7.21 8.42
C SER A 6 15.79 7.98 7.27
N PHE A 7 15.84 7.42 6.05
CA PHE A 7 14.81 7.74 5.08
C PHE A 7 13.46 7.41 5.73
N PRO A 8 12.43 8.27 5.60
CA PRO A 8 11.11 7.90 6.08
C PRO A 8 10.75 6.54 5.46
N PRO A 9 10.07 5.66 6.22
CA PRO A 9 9.62 4.40 5.65
C PRO A 9 8.87 4.70 4.34
N PRO A 10 9.05 3.87 3.31
CA PRO A 10 8.33 4.06 2.06
C PRO A 10 6.82 4.09 2.34
N LEU A 11 6.10 4.82 1.49
CA LEU A 11 4.65 5.03 1.60
C LEU A 11 3.94 3.70 1.90
N GLN A 12 3.06 3.72 2.90
CA GLN A 12 2.31 2.51 3.25
C GLN A 12 1.47 2.06 2.05
N PRO A 13 1.38 0.75 1.78
CA PRO A 13 0.60 0.21 0.67
C PRO A 13 -0.85 0.68 0.62
N TYR A 14 -1.52 0.85 1.77
CA TYR A 14 -2.89 1.38 1.81
C TYR A 14 -3.00 2.87 1.47
N ASP A 15 -1.93 3.66 1.67
CA ASP A 15 -1.86 5.06 1.26
C ASP A 15 -1.58 5.22 -0.25
N LYS A 16 -1.21 4.13 -0.95
CA LYS A 16 -1.04 4.15 -2.40
C LYS A 16 -2.40 4.35 -3.09
N SER A 17 -2.39 5.19 -4.12
CA SER A 17 -3.51 5.32 -5.06
C SER A 17 -3.57 4.12 -6.01
N ASP A 18 -4.76 3.79 -6.51
CA ASP A 18 -4.94 2.71 -7.48
C ASP A 18 -4.04 2.89 -8.70
N TYR A 19 -3.85 4.13 -9.15
CA TYR A 19 -2.97 4.45 -10.28
C TYR A 19 -1.51 4.11 -10.02
N GLN A 20 -1.02 4.27 -8.77
CA GLN A 20 0.35 3.90 -8.41
C GLN A 20 0.54 2.39 -8.44
N ILE A 21 -0.41 1.62 -7.90
CA ILE A 21 -0.37 0.15 -7.92
C ILE A 21 -0.38 -0.36 -9.37
N ILE A 22 -1.24 0.21 -10.21
CA ILE A 22 -1.30 -0.08 -11.65
C ILE A 22 0.03 0.22 -12.34
N LYS A 23 0.66 1.36 -12.01
CA LYS A 23 1.97 1.73 -12.58
C LYS A 23 3.10 0.82 -12.12
N GLU A 24 3.09 0.38 -10.88
CA GLU A 24 4.07 -0.57 -10.34
C GLU A 24 3.97 -1.94 -11.02
N GLY A 25 2.76 -2.34 -11.43
CA GLY A 25 2.54 -3.55 -12.24
C GLY A 25 2.75 -3.38 -13.75
N ASP A 26 3.44 -2.33 -14.19
CA ASP A 26 3.77 -2.03 -15.59
C ASP A 26 2.56 -1.68 -16.49
N TRP A 27 1.38 -1.46 -15.91
CA TRP A 27 0.21 -1.05 -16.68
C TRP A 27 0.18 0.47 -16.90
N ASN A 28 -0.36 0.87 -18.05
CA ASN A 28 -0.38 2.28 -18.42
C ASN A 28 -1.47 3.09 -17.71
N ASN A 29 -2.64 2.47 -17.51
CA ASN A 29 -3.83 3.07 -16.93
C ASN A 29 -4.83 1.98 -16.49
N MET A 30 -5.93 2.39 -15.86
CA MET A 30 -6.98 1.46 -15.40
C MET A 30 -7.61 0.63 -16.52
N HIS A 31 -7.80 1.17 -17.72
CA HIS A 31 -8.37 0.41 -18.84
C HIS A 31 -7.42 -0.71 -19.29
N ASP A 32 -6.12 -0.44 -19.33
CA ASP A 32 -5.07 -1.40 -19.68
C ASP A 32 -4.99 -2.53 -18.64
N PHE A 33 -5.04 -2.17 -17.35
CA PHE A 33 -5.17 -3.12 -16.25
C PHE A 33 -6.43 -3.99 -16.40
N MET A 34 -7.61 -3.38 -16.53
CA MET A 34 -8.87 -4.11 -16.68
C MET A 34 -8.85 -5.04 -17.90
N SER A 35 -8.31 -4.56 -19.03
CA SER A 35 -8.17 -5.36 -20.24
C SER A 35 -7.27 -6.57 -20.06
N SER A 36 -6.25 -6.50 -19.20
CA SER A 36 -5.36 -7.64 -18.91
C SER A 36 -6.07 -8.76 -18.14
N TYR A 37 -7.15 -8.43 -17.42
CA TYR A 37 -8.01 -9.37 -16.68
C TYR A 37 -9.32 -9.71 -17.43
N ASP A 38 -9.42 -9.37 -18.72
CA ASP A 38 -10.63 -9.52 -19.55
C ASP A 38 -11.86 -8.76 -19.00
N LEU A 39 -11.63 -7.74 -18.16
CA LEU A 39 -12.68 -6.93 -17.54
C LEU A 39 -13.09 -5.77 -18.45
N LYS A 40 -14.40 -5.47 -18.45
CA LYS A 40 -14.97 -4.39 -19.26
C LYS A 40 -14.98 -3.08 -18.50
N ALA A 41 -14.23 -2.08 -18.97
CA ALA A 41 -14.15 -0.75 -18.37
C ALA A 41 -15.43 0.12 -18.46
N TRP A 42 -16.59 -0.48 -18.70
CA TRP A 42 -17.90 0.17 -18.77
C TRP A 42 -18.95 -0.55 -17.91
N GLY A 43 -18.64 -1.72 -17.35
CA GLY A 43 -19.53 -2.44 -16.46
C GLY A 43 -19.27 -2.05 -15.00
N GLN A 44 -20.32 -1.68 -14.27
CA GLN A 44 -20.20 -1.41 -12.82
C GLN A 44 -19.63 -2.62 -12.07
N SER A 45 -20.07 -3.83 -12.42
CA SER A 45 -19.58 -5.09 -11.85
C SER A 45 -18.08 -5.31 -12.11
N ASP A 46 -17.61 -4.97 -13.30
CA ASP A 46 -16.20 -5.09 -13.68
C ASP A 46 -15.31 -4.11 -12.90
N TYR A 47 -15.81 -2.90 -12.63
CA TYR A 47 -15.13 -1.94 -11.76
C TYR A 47 -15.06 -2.41 -10.30
N GLU A 48 -16.12 -3.05 -9.78
CA GLU A 48 -16.08 -3.64 -8.44
C GLU A 48 -15.06 -4.79 -8.38
N MET A 49 -15.02 -5.64 -9.40
CA MET A 49 -14.04 -6.71 -9.50
C MET A 49 -12.60 -6.16 -9.57
N THR A 50 -12.41 -5.09 -10.34
CA THR A 50 -11.13 -4.37 -10.43
C THR A 50 -10.66 -3.88 -9.06
N LYS A 51 -11.56 -3.30 -8.26
CA LYS A 51 -11.24 -2.87 -6.89
C LYS A 51 -10.84 -4.03 -6.00
N GLN A 52 -11.54 -5.17 -6.08
CA GLN A 52 -11.18 -6.37 -5.30
C GLN A 52 -9.80 -6.90 -5.67
N ILE A 53 -9.43 -6.88 -6.95
CA ILE A 53 -8.09 -7.30 -7.39
C ILE A 53 -7.03 -6.34 -6.84
N LEU A 54 -7.26 -5.03 -6.96
CA LEU A 54 -6.34 -4.01 -6.42
C LEU A 54 -6.21 -4.10 -4.89
N GLU A 55 -7.30 -4.43 -4.19
CA GLU A 55 -7.28 -4.68 -2.75
C GLU A 55 -6.38 -5.86 -2.39
N GLY A 56 -6.46 -6.97 -3.13
CA GLY A 56 -5.56 -8.11 -2.93
C GLY A 56 -4.08 -7.75 -3.13
N PHE A 57 -3.75 -6.89 -4.10
CA PHE A 57 -2.38 -6.37 -4.23
C PHE A 57 -1.95 -5.53 -3.02
N ARG A 58 -2.85 -4.68 -2.50
CA ARG A 58 -2.57 -3.89 -1.29
C ARG A 58 -2.33 -4.77 -0.08
N GLU A 59 -3.08 -5.85 0.10
CA GLU A 59 -2.91 -6.77 1.21
C GLU A 59 -1.55 -7.48 1.17
N VAL A 60 -1.13 -7.95 -0.01
CA VAL A 60 0.17 -8.59 -0.19
C VAL A 60 1.31 -7.60 0.04
N ASP A 61 1.22 -6.40 -0.55
CA ASP A 61 2.20 -5.35 -0.34
C ASP A 61 2.25 -4.92 1.14
N GLN A 62 1.09 -4.82 1.80
CA GLN A 62 0.99 -4.48 3.22
C GLN A 62 1.69 -5.51 4.07
N GLN A 63 1.43 -6.80 3.83
CA GLN A 63 2.09 -7.87 4.55
C GLN A 63 3.61 -7.79 4.39
N ALA A 64 4.11 -7.62 3.16
CA ALA A 64 5.54 -7.47 2.91
C ALA A 64 6.12 -6.20 3.57
N TRP A 65 5.37 -5.10 3.57
CA TRP A 65 5.74 -3.86 4.24
C TRP A 65 5.80 -4.04 5.76
N GLU A 66 4.87 -4.77 6.36
CA GLU A 66 4.88 -5.13 7.78
C GLU A 66 6.02 -6.10 8.13
N GLU A 67 6.39 -7.03 7.25
CA GLU A 67 7.55 -7.88 7.48
C GLU A 67 8.87 -7.09 7.42
N GLN A 68 8.95 -6.08 6.54
CA GLN A 68 10.15 -5.27 6.33
C GLN A 68 10.26 -4.07 7.29
N TYR A 69 9.13 -3.47 7.66
CA TYR A 69 9.01 -2.22 8.42
C TYR A 69 8.10 -2.32 9.65
N GLY A 70 7.38 -3.42 9.85
CA GLY A 70 6.44 -3.65 10.97
C GLY A 70 7.09 -3.83 12.34
N TYR A 71 8.33 -3.36 12.50
CA TYR A 71 8.94 -3.05 13.79
C TYR A 71 9.20 -1.55 13.93
N HIS A 72 8.15 -0.80 14.28
CA HIS A 72 8.28 0.45 15.05
C HIS A 72 7.01 0.75 15.87
N GLY A 73 6.46 -0.26 16.53
CA GLY A 73 5.23 -0.15 17.32
C GLY A 73 5.38 -0.29 18.83
N GLU A 74 6.58 -0.57 19.36
CA GLU A 74 6.80 -0.70 20.80
C GLU A 74 8.08 0.03 21.22
N LEU A 75 7.95 1.31 21.58
CA LEU A 75 8.68 1.99 22.66
C LEU A 75 8.00 3.35 22.91
N GLU A 76 7.06 3.33 23.85
CA GLU A 76 6.90 4.31 24.95
C GLU A 76 6.56 5.77 24.56
N GLN A 77 5.32 6.28 24.65
CA GLN A 77 4.44 6.39 25.82
C GLN A 77 5.08 6.82 27.18
N ASP A 78 6.31 7.34 27.21
CA ASP A 78 6.97 7.77 28.47
C ASP A 78 7.41 9.25 28.51
N TYR A 79 6.69 10.16 27.84
CA TYR A 79 6.93 11.62 27.93
C TYR A 79 5.77 12.40 28.58
N HIS A 80 4.98 11.77 29.44
CA HIS A 80 3.93 12.48 30.20
C HIS A 80 3.89 12.15 31.70
N ARG A 81 5.04 11.86 32.28
CA ARG A 81 5.22 11.90 33.73
C ARG A 81 6.59 12.51 34.04
N ASP A 82 6.60 13.42 35.00
CA ASP A 82 7.77 14.18 35.48
C ASP A 82 8.13 15.45 34.70
N ASN A 83 7.36 16.52 34.96
CA ASN A 83 8.00 17.75 35.40
C ASN A 83 7.23 18.30 36.60
N HIS A 84 7.71 17.90 37.78
CA HIS A 84 7.37 18.41 39.10
C HIS A 84 7.90 19.84 39.29
#